data_AF-A0A0F9H669-F1
#
_entry.id   AF-A0A0F9H669-F1
#
_cell.length_a   1.000
_cell.length_b   1.000
_cell.length_c   1.000
_cell.angle_alpha   90.00
_cell.angle_beta   90.00
_cell.angle_gamma   90.00
#
_symmetry.space_group_name_H-M   'P 1'
#
loop_
_entity.id
_entity.type
_entity.pdbx_description
1 polymer ?
#
loop_
_entity_poly.entity_id
_entity_poly.type
_entity_poly.pdbx_seq_one_letter_code
_entity_poly.pdbx_strand_id
1 'polypeptide(L)'
;MIKENLKNLKDLITTGPSGSGLFAPDQENLLEPITNLKVEDDFERCIQCGYCRQVCRVYNSTFNEMDCASGRNRIMKSLSSRNIDFDKEKIIDSIYRCMLCGNCHEVCPVGIDT
;
A
#
# COMPACT_ATOMS: atom_id res chain seq x y z
N MET A 1 23.11 27.14 2.76
CA MET A 1 24.04 26.05 2.42
C MET A 1 23.34 24.68 2.29
N ILE A 2 22.05 24.59 1.89
CA ILE A 2 21.32 23.31 1.77
C ILE A 2 21.00 22.96 0.29
N LYS A 3 21.00 23.95 -0.61
CA LYS A 3 20.56 23.77 -2.01
C LYS A 3 21.56 23.02 -2.92
N GLU A 4 22.79 22.79 -2.50
CA GLU A 4 23.80 22.12 -3.35
C GLU A 4 23.78 20.59 -3.29
N ASN A 5 23.17 19.97 -2.26
CA ASN A 5 23.16 18.51 -2.09
C ASN A 5 21.98 17.77 -2.75
N LEU A 6 21.06 18.47 -3.42
CA LEU A 6 19.88 17.86 -4.07
C LEU A 6 20.12 17.41 -5.51
N LYS A 7 21.26 17.76 -6.11
CA LYS A 7 21.56 17.40 -7.52
C LYS A 7 21.85 15.92 -7.71
N ASN A 8 22.32 15.21 -6.69
CA ASN A 8 22.74 13.81 -6.80
C ASN A 8 21.63 12.78 -6.55
N LEU A 9 20.41 13.21 -6.18
CA LEU A 9 19.32 12.26 -5.89
C LEU A 9 18.60 11.79 -7.15
N LYS A 10 18.65 12.59 -8.23
CA LYS A 10 17.98 12.29 -9.51
C LYS A 10 18.67 11.18 -10.30
N ASP A 11 19.94 10.92 -10.02
CA ASP A 11 20.75 9.92 -10.71
C ASP A 11 20.76 8.56 -9.97
N LEU A 12 19.97 8.43 -8.91
CA LEU A 12 19.87 7.21 -8.12
C LEU A 12 18.98 6.19 -8.84
N ILE A 13 19.55 5.46 -9.79
CA ILE A 13 18.89 4.32 -10.43
C ILE A 13 18.76 3.20 -9.40
N THR A 14 17.58 3.05 -8.81
CA THR A 14 17.27 1.90 -7.94
C THR A 14 16.91 0.71 -8.83
N THR A 15 17.56 -0.44 -8.62
CA THR A 15 17.47 -1.63 -9.48
C THR A 15 16.23 -2.49 -9.19
N GLY A 16 15.07 -1.88 -8.96
CA GLY A 16 13.82 -2.61 -8.69
C GLY A 16 13.28 -3.33 -9.94
N PRO A 17 12.74 -4.55 -9.83
CA PRO A 17 12.15 -5.27 -10.95
C PRO A 17 10.90 -4.54 -11.49
N SER A 18 10.75 -4.54 -12.81
CA SER A 18 9.81 -3.71 -13.58
C SER A 18 8.33 -4.10 -13.50
N GLY A 19 7.89 -4.80 -12.44
CA GLY A 19 6.53 -5.36 -12.34
C GLY A 19 5.76 -5.02 -11.07
N SER A 20 6.34 -4.30 -10.11
CA SER A 20 5.74 -4.13 -8.78
C SER A 20 5.43 -2.67 -8.41
N GLY A 21 5.16 -1.82 -9.40
CA GLY A 21 4.86 -0.40 -9.14
C GLY A 21 6.02 0.40 -8.53
N LEU A 22 7.23 -0.18 -8.52
CA LEU A 22 8.46 0.46 -8.04
C LEU A 22 9.07 1.35 -9.12
N PHE A 23 8.33 2.33 -9.61
CA PHE A 23 9.02 3.57 -9.95
C PHE A 23 9.43 4.17 -8.60
N ALA A 24 10.72 4.46 -8.40
CA ALA A 24 11.07 5.44 -7.38
C ALA A 24 10.19 6.65 -7.70
N PRO A 25 9.38 7.15 -6.76
CA PRO A 25 8.50 8.27 -7.07
C PRO A 25 9.42 9.35 -7.60
N ASP A 26 9.31 9.61 -8.90
CA ASP A 26 9.73 10.83 -9.54
C ASP A 26 9.27 11.94 -8.58
N GLN A 27 10.08 12.97 -8.35
CA GLN A 27 9.77 13.95 -7.30
C GLN A 27 8.38 14.60 -7.47
N GLU A 28 7.77 14.44 -8.65
CA GLU A 28 6.40 14.83 -9.02
C GLU A 28 5.32 13.82 -8.57
N ASN A 29 5.67 12.56 -8.31
CA ASN A 29 4.86 11.48 -7.71
C ASN A 29 5.04 11.35 -6.18
N LEU A 30 5.80 12.25 -5.55
CA LEU A 30 5.68 12.46 -4.11
C LEU A 30 4.27 13.01 -3.87
N LEU A 31 3.36 12.10 -3.49
CA LEU A 31 1.96 12.37 -3.21
C LEU A 31 1.80 13.78 -2.64
N GLU A 32 1.12 14.65 -3.40
CA GLU A 32 0.54 15.84 -2.79
C GLU A 32 -0.24 15.37 -1.55
N PRO A 33 -0.14 16.08 -0.41
CA PRO A 33 -0.81 15.65 0.81
C PRO A 33 -2.26 15.30 0.47
N ILE A 34 -2.74 14.14 0.93
CA ILE A 34 -4.00 13.41 0.59
C ILE A 34 -5.29 14.27 0.74
N THR A 35 -5.14 15.56 0.98
CA THR A 35 -6.14 16.61 1.11
C THR A 35 -7.06 16.83 -0.11
N ASN A 36 -6.77 16.30 -1.31
CA ASN A 36 -7.56 16.61 -2.51
C ASN A 36 -7.72 15.51 -3.59
N LEU A 37 -7.55 14.22 -3.27
CA LEU A 37 -7.89 13.16 -4.24
C LEU A 37 -9.41 12.94 -4.31
N LYS A 38 -10.05 13.36 -5.41
CA LYS A 38 -11.30 12.77 -5.91
C LYS A 38 -10.99 11.49 -6.70
N VAL A 39 -10.29 10.56 -6.07
CA VAL A 39 -10.22 9.17 -6.51
C VAL A 39 -11.18 8.46 -5.58
N GLU A 40 -12.17 7.71 -6.08
CA GLU A 40 -12.88 6.80 -5.19
C GLU A 40 -11.81 5.91 -4.54
N ASP A 41 -11.61 6.08 -3.24
CA ASP A 41 -10.60 5.36 -2.50
C ASP A 41 -10.70 3.87 -2.81
N ASP A 42 -9.64 3.27 -3.33
CA ASP A 42 -9.66 1.88 -3.81
C ASP A 42 -10.05 0.88 -2.70
N PHE A 43 -9.81 1.26 -1.44
CA PHE A 43 -10.28 0.51 -0.28
C PHE A 43 -11.82 0.48 -0.14
N GLU A 44 -12.55 1.47 -0.66
CA GLU A 44 -14.02 1.48 -0.67
C GLU A 44 -14.60 0.49 -1.69
N ARG A 45 -13.90 0.31 -2.81
CA ARG A 45 -14.26 -0.63 -3.89
C ARG A 45 -13.94 -2.09 -3.53
N CYS A 46 -13.13 -2.33 -2.50
CA CYS A 46 -12.78 -3.67 -2.05
C CYS A 46 -14.02 -4.45 -1.57
N ILE A 47 -14.37 -5.53 -2.29
CA ILE A 47 -15.50 -6.43 -1.95
C ILE A 47 -15.12 -7.56 -0.98
N GLN A 48 -13.89 -7.56 -0.45
CA GLN A 48 -13.38 -8.57 0.49
C GLN A 48 -13.46 -10.03 -0.02
N CYS A 49 -13.23 -10.25 -1.31
CA CYS A 49 -13.30 -11.58 -1.95
C CYS A 49 -12.22 -12.58 -1.48
N GLY A 50 -11.11 -12.11 -0.88
CA GLY A 50 -10.07 -12.96 -0.31
C GLY A 50 -9.06 -13.56 -1.30
N TYR A 51 -9.08 -13.22 -2.59
CA TYR A 51 -8.06 -13.69 -3.55
C TYR A 51 -6.64 -13.26 -3.16
N CYS A 52 -6.49 -12.01 -2.70
CA CYS A 52 -5.20 -11.49 -2.22
C CYS A 52 -4.62 -12.30 -1.04
N ARG A 53 -5.48 -12.93 -0.22
CA ARG A 53 -5.08 -13.74 0.93
C ARG A 53 -4.32 -15.00 0.50
N GLN A 54 -4.79 -15.66 -0.56
CA GLN A 54 -4.20 -16.90 -1.08
C GLN A 54 -2.76 -16.69 -1.58
N VAL A 55 -2.47 -15.53 -2.14
CA VAL A 55 -1.18 -15.20 -2.74
C VAL A 55 -0.23 -14.43 -1.81
N CYS A 56 -0.71 -13.96 -0.66
CA CYS A 56 0.08 -13.20 0.29
C CYS A 56 1.03 -14.11 1.11
N ARG A 57 2.34 -13.97 0.91
CA ARG A 57 3.37 -14.76 1.61
C ARG A 57 3.44 -14.45 3.12
N VAL A 58 3.20 -13.19 3.48
CA VAL A 58 3.16 -12.74 4.88
C VAL A 58 2.00 -13.40 5.59
N TYR A 59 0.79 -13.28 5.02
CA TYR A 59 -0.40 -13.91 5.57
C TYR A 59 -0.24 -15.43 5.73
N ASN A 60 0.34 -16.11 4.75
CA ASN A 60 0.56 -17.56 4.83
C ASN A 60 1.58 -17.97 5.91
N SER A 61 2.38 -17.01 6.40
CA SER A 61 3.34 -17.24 7.49
C SER A 61 2.77 -16.84 8.85
N THR A 62 2.05 -15.71 8.92
CA THR A 62 1.54 -15.13 10.17
C THR A 62 0.13 -15.59 10.53
N PHE A 63 -0.65 -16.01 9.53
CA PHE A 63 -2.10 -16.23 9.58
C PHE A 63 -2.89 -15.05 10.17
N ASN A 64 -2.29 -13.86 10.20
CA ASN A 64 -2.90 -12.65 10.73
C ASN A 64 -3.67 -11.94 9.62
N GLU A 65 -5.00 -11.86 9.76
CA GLU A 65 -5.88 -11.24 8.77
C GLU A 65 -5.54 -9.77 8.48
N MET A 66 -4.90 -9.07 9.41
CA MET A 66 -4.46 -7.69 9.17
C MET A 66 -3.34 -7.59 8.13
N ASP A 67 -2.60 -8.66 7.85
CA ASP A 67 -1.42 -8.64 6.98
C ASP A 67 -1.76 -8.84 5.49
N CYS A 68 -2.97 -9.29 5.17
CA CYS A 68 -3.42 -9.39 3.79
C CYS A 68 -4.00 -8.05 3.30
N ALA A 69 -4.01 -7.82 1.98
CA ALA A 69 -4.51 -6.57 1.42
C ALA A 69 -5.99 -6.31 1.76
N SER A 70 -6.85 -7.35 1.72
CA SER A 70 -8.25 -7.23 2.12
C SER A 70 -8.40 -6.83 3.59
N GLY A 71 -7.51 -7.28 4.47
CA GLY A 71 -7.48 -6.89 5.87
C GLY A 71 -7.12 -5.42 6.05
N ARG A 72 -6.07 -4.95 5.37
CA ARG A 72 -5.70 -3.52 5.36
C ARG A 72 -6.82 -2.65 4.81
N ASN A 73 -7.45 -3.04 3.70
CA ASN A 73 -8.59 -2.31 3.13
C ASN A 73 -9.79 -2.27 4.08
N ARG A 74 -10.04 -3.34 4.85
CA ARG A 74 -11.07 -3.34 5.89
C ARG A 74 -10.77 -2.33 6.99
N ILE A 75 -9.51 -2.26 7.42
CA ILE A 75 -9.07 -1.29 8.44
C ILE A 75 -9.26 0.13 7.90
N MET A 76 -8.78 0.41 6.69
CA MET A 76 -8.92 1.72 6.04
C MET A 76 -10.38 2.16 5.91
N LYS A 77 -11.26 1.28 5.43
CA LYS A 77 -12.71 1.53 5.37
C LYS A 77 -13.32 1.83 6.75
N SER A 78 -12.89 1.09 7.77
CA SER A 78 -13.37 1.27 9.14
C SER A 78 -12.88 2.57 9.77
N LEU A 79 -11.65 2.97 9.48
CA LEU A 79 -11.08 4.26 9.92
C LEU A 79 -11.77 5.42 9.21
N SER A 80 -11.98 5.31 7.89
CA SER A 80 -12.70 6.31 7.08
C SER A 80 -14.12 6.54 7.61
N SER A 81 -14.82 5.45 7.95
CA SER A 81 -16.17 5.47 8.52
C SER A 81 -16.20 5.86 10.02
N ARG A 82 -15.05 6.12 10.67
CA ARG A 82 -14.94 6.35 12.13
C ARG A 82 -15.55 5.25 13.00
N ASN A 83 -15.54 4.02 12.50
CA ASN A 83 -16.06 2.84 13.21
C ASN A 83 -15.05 2.26 14.20
N ILE A 84 -13.76 2.55 14.02
CA ILE A 84 -12.67 2.12 14.89
C ILE A 84 -11.70 3.28 15.14
N ASP A 85 -11.03 3.25 16.28
CA ASP A 85 -9.90 4.13 16.56
C ASP A 85 -8.62 3.61 15.89
N PHE A 86 -7.71 4.53 15.59
CA PHE A 86 -6.41 4.19 15.01
C PHE A 86 -5.49 3.54 16.04
N ASP A 87 -5.37 2.21 15.98
CA ASP A 87 -4.40 1.43 16.75
C ASP A 87 -3.04 1.45 16.06
N LYS A 88 -2.16 2.35 16.51
CA LYS A 88 -0.83 2.56 15.94
C LYS A 88 -0.02 1.27 15.90
N GLU A 89 0.02 0.50 16.97
CA GLU A 89 0.88 -0.69 17.06
C GLU A 89 0.44 -1.75 16.06
N LYS A 90 -0.85 -2.10 16.04
CA LYS A 90 -1.34 -3.18 15.17
C LYS A 90 -1.34 -2.80 13.69
N ILE A 91 -1.74 -1.57 13.37
CA ILE A 91 -1.91 -1.12 11.99
C ILE A 91 -0.54 -0.88 11.34
N ILE A 92 0.35 -0.17 12.03
CA ILE A 92 1.68 0.14 11.49
C ILE A 92 2.50 -1.13 11.33
N ASP A 93 2.46 -2.06 12.29
CA ASP A 93 3.21 -3.31 12.18
C ASP A 93 2.73 -4.17 11.00
N SER A 94 1.42 -4.19 10.71
CA SER A 94 0.90 -4.88 9.51
C SER A 94 1.46 -4.28 8.22
N ILE A 95 1.51 -2.95 8.14
CA ILE A 95 2.05 -2.25 6.97
C ILE A 95 3.53 -2.60 6.79
N TYR A 96 4.34 -2.55 7.86
CA TYR A 96 5.77 -2.87 7.77
C TYR A 96 6.08 -4.34 7.52
N ARG A 97 5.16 -5.26 7.80
CA ARG A 97 5.31 -6.66 7.40
C ARG A 97 5.09 -6.88 5.89
N CYS A 98 4.50 -5.91 5.18
CA CYS A 98 4.27 -6.05 3.75
C CYS A 98 5.60 -6.08 2.96
N MET A 99 5.80 -7.15 2.18
CA MET A 99 7.00 -7.32 1.34
C MET A 99 6.94 -6.55 0.01
N LEU A 100 5.87 -5.78 -0.23
CA LEU A 100 5.64 -5.01 -1.47
C LEU A 100 5.80 -5.86 -2.75
N CYS A 101 5.38 -7.12 -2.71
CA CYS A 101 5.57 -8.06 -3.82
C CYS A 101 4.57 -7.91 -4.98
N GLY A 102 3.52 -7.09 -4.84
CA GLY A 102 2.53 -6.83 -5.91
C GLY A 102 1.52 -7.95 -6.19
N ASN A 103 1.73 -9.19 -5.71
CA ASN A 103 0.85 -10.33 -6.03
C ASN A 103 -0.64 -10.09 -5.74
N CYS A 104 -0.97 -9.33 -4.71
CA CYS A 104 -2.35 -9.02 -4.34
C CYS A 104 -3.08 -8.17 -5.39
N HIS A 105 -2.36 -7.29 -6.09
CA HIS A 105 -2.88 -6.46 -7.17
C HIS A 105 -3.17 -7.31 -8.40
N GLU A 106 -2.19 -8.13 -8.81
CA GLU A 106 -2.28 -9.00 -10.00
C GLU A 106 -3.48 -9.96 -9.98
N VAL A 107 -3.86 -10.46 -8.80
CA VAL A 107 -4.99 -11.40 -8.66
C VAL A 107 -6.32 -10.73 -8.30
N CYS A 108 -6.37 -9.41 -8.19
CA CYS A 108 -7.56 -8.71 -7.75
C CYS A 108 -8.64 -8.70 -8.84
N PRO A 109 -9.80 -9.36 -8.66
CA PRO A 109 -10.85 -9.40 -9.67
C PRO A 109 -11.57 -8.06 -9.85
N VAL A 110 -11.43 -7.15 -8.88
CA VAL A 110 -12.02 -5.80 -8.92
C VAL A 110 -11.09 -4.80 -9.63
N GLY A 111 -9.80 -5.12 -9.76
CA GLY A 111 -8.80 -4.21 -10.34
C GLY A 111 -8.61 -2.94 -9.50
N ILE A 112 -8.50 -3.08 -8.19
CA ILE A 112 -8.09 -1.99 -7.28
C ILE A 112 -6.59 -2.06 -7.01
N ASP A 113 -5.96 -0.93 -6.68
CA ASP A 113 -4.60 -0.91 -6.15
C ASP A 113 -4.60 -1.34 -4.67
N THR A 114 -3.71 -2.26 -4.29
CA THR A 114 -3.81 -3.05 -3.03
C THR A 114 -2.55 -3.04 -2.18
#